data_AF-A0A8S3ERQ7-F1
#
_entry.id   AF-A0A8S3ERQ7-F1
#
_cell.length_a   1.000
_cell.length_b   1.000
_cell.length_c   1.000
_cell.angle_alpha   90.00
_cell.angle_beta   90.00
_cell.angle_gamma   90.00
#
_symmetry.space_group_name_H-M   'P 1'
#
loop_
_entity.id
_entity.type
_entity.pdbx_description
1 polymer ?
#
loop_
_entity_poly.entity_id
_entity_poly.type
_entity_poly.pdbx_seq_one_letter_code
_entity_poly.pdbx_strand_id
1 'polypeptide(L)'
;MPFVRNEGPYGLIICPSRELARQTHLVISNICEHAHKAGLPLLRSVACVGGTAMKDQLETIKSGVHIIVATPGRLMDMLDKKLVFLDVCRYLCLDEADRMIDLGFEEDVRNIISHFKAQRQTLLFSATMPKKIQNFAKSALVKPITINVGRAGAASLDVNQQIEYCMPEARVMSLLTALQRTPPP
;
A
#
# COMPACT_ATOMS: atom_id res chain seq x y z
N MET A 1 -26.60 -3.68 5.82
CA MET A 1 -26.59 -3.38 7.27
C MET A 1 -25.94 -2.02 7.44
N PRO A 2 -26.51 -1.10 8.24
CA PRO A 2 -25.83 0.14 8.55
C PRO A 2 -24.55 -0.16 9.36
N PHE A 3 -23.44 0.48 9.03
CA PHE A 3 -22.20 0.40 9.83
C PHE A 3 -22.49 0.96 11.22
N VAL A 4 -22.19 0.17 12.26
CA VAL A 4 -22.23 0.66 13.64
C VAL A 4 -20.91 1.36 13.95
N ARG A 5 -20.95 2.37 14.82
CA ARG A 5 -19.74 3.07 15.26
C ARG A 5 -18.78 2.06 15.91
N ASN A 6 -17.49 2.25 15.67
CA ASN A 6 -16.38 1.42 16.17
C ASN A 6 -16.30 -0.04 15.64
N GLU A 7 -17.07 -0.44 14.64
CA GLU A 7 -16.93 -1.79 14.05
C GLU A 7 -15.65 -1.97 13.20
N GLY A 8 -15.05 -0.86 12.77
CA GLY A 8 -13.89 -0.85 11.88
C GLY A 8 -14.23 -0.64 10.41
N PRO A 9 -13.22 -0.54 9.55
CA PRO A 9 -13.42 -0.39 8.12
C PRO A 9 -13.89 -1.70 7.48
N TYR A 10 -14.50 -1.58 6.31
CA TYR A 10 -14.80 -2.72 5.43
C TYR A 10 -13.59 -3.13 4.58
N GLY A 11 -12.78 -2.14 4.19
CA GLY A 11 -11.56 -2.32 3.42
C GLY A 11 -10.34 -1.71 4.12
N LEU A 12 -9.26 -2.47 4.16
CA LEU A 12 -7.97 -2.06 4.69
C LEU A 12 -6.90 -2.20 3.60
N ILE A 13 -6.15 -1.13 3.35
CA ILE A 13 -4.96 -1.13 2.50
C ILE A 13 -3.73 -0.81 3.36
N ILE A 14 -2.71 -1.66 3.28
CA ILE A 14 -1.44 -1.49 3.99
C ILE A 14 -0.35 -1.18 2.96
N CYS A 15 0.35 -0.07 3.17
CA CYS A 15 1.45 0.39 2.31
C CYS A 15 2.76 0.52 3.13
N PRO A 16 3.94 0.29 2.55
CA PRO A 16 5.23 0.35 3.26
C PRO A 16 5.65 1.77 3.68
N SER A 17 5.17 2.80 2.98
CA SER A 17 5.60 4.19 3.19
C SER A 17 4.42 5.13 3.39
N ARG A 18 4.70 6.28 4.00
CA ARG A 18 3.69 7.33 4.23
C ARG A 18 3.27 7.98 2.92
N GLU A 19 4.22 8.10 2.00
CA GLU A 19 4.06 8.71 0.69
C GLU A 19 3.12 7.84 -0.17
N LEU A 20 3.35 6.52 -0.23
CA LEU A 20 2.50 5.60 -0.98
C LEU A 20 1.09 5.51 -0.38
N ALA A 21 0.98 5.45 0.95
CA ALA A 21 -0.31 5.46 1.63
C ALA A 21 -1.12 6.75 1.34
N ARG A 22 -0.45 7.91 1.30
CA ARG A 22 -1.10 9.18 0.94
C ARG A 22 -1.55 9.23 -0.51
N GLN A 23 -0.72 8.77 -1.43
CA GLN A 23 -1.08 8.68 -2.86
C GLN A 23 -2.28 7.76 -3.07
N THR A 24 -2.25 6.57 -2.44
CA THR A 24 -3.35 5.60 -2.50
C THR A 24 -4.64 6.17 -1.90
N HIS A 25 -4.55 6.85 -0.75
CA HIS A 25 -5.70 7.50 -0.12
C HIS A 25 -6.31 8.60 -1.01
N LEU A 26 -5.49 9.40 -1.68
CA LEU A 26 -5.96 10.43 -2.62
C LEU A 26 -6.74 9.83 -3.80
N VAL A 27 -6.24 8.73 -4.37
CA VAL A 27 -6.95 8.02 -5.45
C VAL A 27 -8.28 7.48 -4.93
N ILE A 28 -8.29 6.87 -3.75
CA ILE A 28 -9.51 6.34 -3.13
C ILE A 28 -10.51 7.46 -2.83
N SER A 29 -10.07 8.60 -2.28
CA SER A 29 -10.97 9.72 -2.00
C SER A 29 -11.61 10.26 -3.28
N ASN A 30 -10.83 10.36 -4.35
CA ASN A 30 -11.35 10.76 -5.66
C ASN A 30 -12.39 9.77 -6.17
N ILE A 31 -12.12 8.46 -6.10
CA ILE A 31 -13.09 7.42 -6.50
C ILE A 31 -14.37 7.53 -5.68
N CYS A 32 -14.27 7.68 -4.36
CA CYS A 32 -15.43 7.83 -3.47
C CYS A 32 -16.26 9.07 -3.82
N GLU A 33 -15.62 10.20 -4.13
CA GLU A 33 -16.30 11.43 -4.51
C GLU A 33 -17.02 11.29 -5.86
N HIS A 34 -16.37 10.70 -6.86
CA HIS A 34 -16.96 10.45 -8.17
C HIS A 34 -18.14 9.46 -8.08
N ALA A 35 -18.00 8.39 -7.30
CA ALA A 35 -19.07 7.45 -7.03
C ALA A 35 -20.27 8.15 -6.38
N HIS A 36 -20.01 9.04 -5.41
CA HIS A 36 -21.07 9.82 -4.77
C HIS A 36 -21.79 10.76 -5.74
N LYS A 37 -21.03 11.47 -6.59
CA LYS A 37 -21.58 12.32 -7.67
C LYS A 37 -22.44 11.53 -8.67
N ALA A 38 -22.14 10.24 -8.85
CA ALA A 38 -22.93 9.32 -9.67
C ALA A 38 -24.19 8.76 -8.96
N GLY A 39 -24.52 9.23 -7.76
CA GLY A 39 -25.72 8.84 -7.00
C GLY A 39 -25.51 7.67 -6.03
N LEU A 40 -24.27 7.19 -5.85
CA LEU A 40 -23.96 6.16 -4.86
C LEU A 40 -23.81 6.75 -3.45
N PRO A 41 -23.98 5.94 -2.38
CA PRO A 41 -23.72 6.38 -1.02
C PRO A 41 -22.28 6.87 -0.83
N LEU A 42 -22.10 7.94 -0.06
CA LEU A 42 -20.77 8.50 0.20
C LEU A 42 -19.93 7.53 1.05
N LEU A 43 -18.86 7.03 0.45
CA LEU A 43 -17.87 6.21 1.14
C LEU A 43 -16.77 7.08 1.76
N ARG A 44 -16.69 7.05 3.08
CA ARG A 44 -15.62 7.69 3.87
C ARG A 44 -14.35 6.84 3.93
N SER A 45 -13.20 7.48 3.68
CA SER A 45 -11.87 6.90 3.77
C SER A 45 -10.91 7.77 4.59
N VAL A 46 -9.90 7.16 5.21
CA VAL A 46 -8.86 7.89 5.98
C VAL A 46 -7.48 7.28 5.78
N ALA A 47 -6.44 8.12 5.80
CA ALA A 47 -5.05 7.71 5.83
C ALA A 47 -4.49 7.69 7.26
N CYS A 48 -4.16 6.51 7.77
CA CYS A 48 -3.52 6.28 9.07
C CYS A 48 -2.01 6.10 8.90
N VAL A 49 -1.30 7.23 8.82
CA VAL A 49 0.16 7.28 8.66
C VAL A 49 0.81 8.09 9.78
N GLY A 50 2.11 7.85 10.03
CA GLY A 50 2.90 8.67 10.95
C GLY A 50 3.14 10.10 10.45
N GLY A 51 3.44 11.02 11.35
CA GLY A 51 3.72 12.43 11.00
C GLY A 51 2.48 13.33 10.85
N THR A 52 1.28 12.80 11.14
CA THR A 52 0.04 13.58 11.31
C THR A 52 -0.51 13.35 12.71
N ALA A 53 -1.28 14.31 13.22
CA ALA A 53 -1.88 14.21 14.55
C ALA A 53 -2.80 12.98 14.62
N MET A 54 -2.64 12.17 15.68
CA MET A 54 -3.53 11.02 15.94
C MET A 54 -4.97 11.47 16.11
N LYS A 55 -5.18 12.65 16.71
CA LYS A 55 -6.50 13.19 17.01
C LYS A 55 -7.36 13.30 15.74
N ASP A 56 -6.83 13.88 14.67
CA ASP A 56 -7.56 14.10 13.41
C ASP A 56 -7.97 12.78 12.75
N GLN A 57 -7.06 11.79 12.80
CA GLN A 57 -7.33 10.43 12.31
C GLN A 57 -8.47 9.78 13.13
N LEU A 58 -8.43 9.90 14.45
CA LEU A 58 -9.44 9.33 15.34
C LEU A 58 -10.80 10.02 15.23
N GLU A 59 -10.86 11.33 15.03
CA GLU A 59 -12.12 12.05 14.83
C GLU A 59 -12.84 11.54 13.57
N THR A 60 -12.09 11.34 12.49
CA THR A 60 -12.62 10.76 11.25
C THR A 60 -13.12 9.33 11.48
N ILE A 61 -12.34 8.50 12.16
CA ILE A 61 -12.72 7.10 12.45
C ILE A 61 -13.94 7.01 13.38
N LYS A 62 -14.03 7.87 14.41
CA LYS A 62 -15.17 7.93 15.34
C LYS A 62 -16.47 8.32 14.66
N SER A 63 -16.40 9.14 13.61
CA SER A 63 -17.57 9.44 12.78
C SER A 63 -18.06 8.20 12.02
N GLY A 64 -17.21 7.18 11.84
CA GLY A 64 -17.39 5.98 11.05
C GLY A 64 -16.55 6.02 9.77
N VAL A 65 -15.92 4.91 9.42
CA VAL A 65 -15.02 4.82 8.26
C VAL A 65 -15.25 3.52 7.51
N HIS A 66 -15.23 3.57 6.18
CA HIS A 66 -15.41 2.38 5.34
C HIS A 66 -14.08 1.83 4.84
N ILE A 67 -13.11 2.72 4.60
CA ILE A 67 -11.80 2.37 4.05
C ILE A 67 -10.70 3.01 4.87
N ILE A 68 -9.73 2.21 5.33
CA ILE A 68 -8.49 2.71 5.93
C ILE A 68 -7.33 2.41 5.00
N VAL A 69 -6.48 3.41 4.74
CA VAL A 69 -5.16 3.23 4.13
C VAL A 69 -4.12 3.50 5.21
N ALA A 70 -3.18 2.60 5.46
CA ALA A 70 -2.28 2.75 6.59
C ALA A 70 -0.86 2.25 6.33
N THR A 71 0.09 2.78 7.10
CA THR A 71 1.42 2.16 7.27
C THR A 71 1.39 1.16 8.44
N PRO A 72 2.11 0.02 8.37
CA PRO A 72 2.05 -1.05 9.37
C PRO A 72 2.18 -0.56 10.82
N GLY A 73 3.28 0.12 11.15
CA GLY A 73 3.54 0.56 12.54
C GLY A 73 2.47 1.51 13.09
N ARG A 74 1.90 2.39 12.25
CA ARG A 74 0.82 3.30 12.70
C ARG A 74 -0.47 2.54 12.97
N LEU A 75 -0.84 1.61 12.08
CA LEU A 75 -2.04 0.81 12.27
C LEU A 75 -1.91 -0.08 13.51
N MET A 76 -0.76 -0.70 13.69
CA MET A 76 -0.47 -1.56 14.85
C MET A 76 -0.64 -0.77 16.16
N ASP A 77 -0.05 0.43 16.26
CA ASP A 77 -0.23 1.32 17.43
C ASP A 77 -1.72 1.63 17.72
N MET A 78 -2.54 1.79 16.68
CA MET A 78 -3.97 2.04 16.83
C MET A 78 -4.75 0.80 17.26
N LEU A 79 -4.37 -0.38 16.77
CA LEU A 79 -4.98 -1.66 17.15
C LEU A 79 -4.63 -2.04 18.60
N ASP A 80 -3.36 -1.93 18.98
CA ASP A 80 -2.88 -2.24 20.34
C ASP A 80 -3.56 -1.37 21.40
N LYS A 81 -3.73 -0.08 21.09
CA LYS A 81 -4.43 0.88 21.96
C LYS A 81 -5.96 0.74 21.89
N LYS A 82 -6.49 -0.22 21.12
CA LYS A 82 -7.93 -0.44 20.91
C LYS A 82 -8.67 0.82 20.43
N LEU A 83 -7.99 1.62 19.63
CA LEU A 83 -8.53 2.85 19.02
C LEU A 83 -9.27 2.54 17.70
N VAL A 84 -8.89 1.42 17.06
CA VAL A 84 -9.49 0.89 15.83
C VAL A 84 -9.72 -0.60 16.03
N PHE A 85 -10.78 -1.12 15.40
CA PHE A 85 -11.10 -2.54 15.35
C PHE A 85 -11.22 -2.98 13.89
N LEU A 86 -11.12 -4.29 13.63
CA LEU A 86 -11.21 -4.89 12.28
C LEU A 86 -12.36 -5.90 12.18
N ASP A 87 -13.39 -5.74 13.02
CA ASP A 87 -14.44 -6.74 13.23
C ASP A 87 -15.28 -6.99 11.98
N VAL A 88 -15.53 -5.95 11.18
CA VAL A 88 -16.28 -6.03 9.93
C VAL A 88 -15.41 -6.01 8.67
N CYS A 89 -14.09 -6.01 8.80
CA CYS A 89 -13.18 -5.85 7.66
C CYS A 89 -13.19 -7.09 6.76
N ARG A 90 -13.60 -6.91 5.51
CA ARG A 90 -13.75 -8.00 4.52
C ARG A 90 -12.68 -7.98 3.44
N TYR A 91 -11.99 -6.87 3.27
CA TYR A 91 -10.93 -6.72 2.27
C TYR A 91 -9.63 -6.25 2.92
N LEU A 92 -8.55 -6.99 2.67
CA LEU A 92 -7.19 -6.60 3.01
C LEU A 92 -6.36 -6.51 1.72
N CYS A 93 -5.70 -5.38 1.50
CA CYS A 93 -4.72 -5.20 0.44
C CYS A 93 -3.34 -4.95 1.06
N LEU A 94 -2.35 -5.73 0.64
CA LEU A 94 -0.94 -5.55 0.96
C LEU A 94 -0.25 -5.02 -0.29
N ASP A 95 0.10 -3.74 -0.31
CA ASP A 95 0.76 -3.08 -1.44
C ASP A 95 2.28 -2.98 -1.23
N GLU A 96 3.06 -3.12 -2.30
CA GLU A 96 4.53 -3.23 -2.25
C GLU A 96 5.02 -4.19 -1.14
N ALA A 97 4.52 -5.44 -1.15
CA ALA A 97 4.77 -6.40 -0.08
C ALA A 97 6.24 -6.78 0.08
N ASP A 98 7.00 -6.87 -1.01
CA ASP A 98 8.46 -7.02 -0.97
C ASP A 98 9.12 -5.92 -0.15
N ARG A 99 8.79 -4.67 -0.44
CA ARG A 99 9.33 -3.53 0.30
C ARG A 99 8.94 -3.52 1.77
N MET A 100 7.72 -3.93 2.12
CA MET A 100 7.32 -4.05 3.53
C MET A 100 8.22 -5.02 4.30
N ILE A 101 8.55 -6.15 3.68
CA ILE A 101 9.39 -7.19 4.29
C ILE A 101 10.86 -6.76 4.36
N ASP A 102 11.35 -6.00 3.38
CA ASP A 102 12.70 -5.43 3.39
C ASP A 102 12.88 -4.35 4.47
N LEU A 103 11.81 -3.58 4.74
CA LEU A 103 11.78 -2.59 5.83
C LEU A 103 11.57 -3.21 7.22
N GLY A 104 11.42 -4.54 7.31
CA GLY A 104 11.26 -5.25 8.58
C GLY A 104 9.83 -5.28 9.12
N PHE A 105 8.82 -4.88 8.35
CA PHE A 105 7.41 -4.87 8.81
C PHE A 105 6.72 -6.24 8.78
N GLU A 106 7.46 -7.34 8.59
CA GLU A 106 6.85 -8.68 8.49
C GLU A 106 6.04 -9.04 9.75
N GLU A 107 6.61 -8.82 10.93
CA GLU A 107 5.95 -9.14 12.20
C GLU A 107 4.74 -8.23 12.44
N ASP A 108 4.87 -6.93 12.17
CA ASP A 108 3.76 -5.97 12.28
C ASP A 108 2.58 -6.38 11.40
N VAL A 109 2.84 -6.77 10.15
CA VAL A 109 1.78 -7.19 9.23
C VAL A 109 1.15 -8.52 9.68
N ARG A 110 1.94 -9.48 10.18
CA ARG A 110 1.40 -10.72 10.76
C ARG A 110 0.51 -10.44 11.97
N ASN A 111 0.90 -9.49 12.83
CA ASN A 111 0.12 -9.08 13.99
C ASN A 111 -1.17 -8.36 13.57
N ILE A 112 -1.12 -7.48 12.56
CA ILE A 112 -2.33 -6.88 12.00
C ILE A 112 -3.28 -7.95 11.46
N ILE A 113 -2.75 -8.97 10.77
CA ILE A 113 -3.54 -10.09 10.24
C ILE A 113 -4.23 -10.90 11.35
N SER A 114 -3.63 -11.01 12.55
CA SER A 114 -4.23 -11.75 13.67
C SER A 114 -5.41 -11.02 14.33
N HIS A 115 -5.57 -9.71 14.11
CA HIS A 115 -6.70 -8.93 14.62
C HIS A 115 -8.01 -9.17 13.87
N PHE A 116 -7.99 -9.85 12.72
CA PHE A 116 -9.19 -10.14 11.95
C PHE A 116 -9.96 -11.32 12.55
N LYS A 117 -11.24 -11.10 12.87
CA LYS A 117 -12.11 -12.12 13.48
C LYS A 117 -12.85 -13.00 12.47
N ALA A 118 -12.99 -12.52 11.22
CA ALA A 118 -13.77 -13.18 10.19
C ALA A 118 -12.93 -13.46 8.94
N GLN A 119 -13.43 -14.36 8.10
CA GLN A 119 -12.86 -14.58 6.78
C GLN A 119 -12.94 -13.29 5.94
N ARG A 120 -11.83 -12.99 5.27
CA ARG A 120 -11.64 -11.83 4.41
C ARG A 120 -11.02 -12.26 3.08
N GLN A 121 -11.21 -11.44 2.06
CA GLN A 121 -10.42 -11.51 0.83
C GLN A 121 -9.12 -10.72 1.02
N THR A 122 -7.99 -11.35 0.72
CA THR A 122 -6.67 -10.70 0.79
C THR A 122 -6.07 -10.57 -0.61
N LEU A 123 -5.63 -9.38 -0.96
CA LEU A 123 -4.84 -9.07 -2.15
C LEU A 123 -3.41 -8.76 -1.71
N LEU A 124 -2.43 -9.26 -2.46
CA LEU A 124 -1.02 -9.01 -2.23
C LEU A 124 -0.38 -8.58 -3.54
N PHE A 125 0.11 -7.36 -3.58
CA PHE A 125 0.85 -6.78 -4.70
C PHE A 125 2.34 -6.73 -4.34
N SER A 126 3.18 -7.19 -5.25
CA SER A 126 4.63 -7.23 -5.07
C SER A 126 5.30 -7.22 -6.43
N ALA A 127 6.34 -6.40 -6.61
CA ALA A 127 7.08 -6.33 -7.87
C ALA A 127 8.02 -7.53 -8.02
N THR A 128 8.58 -7.98 -6.90
CA THR A 128 9.46 -9.14 -6.81
C THR A 128 8.83 -10.25 -5.98
N MET A 129 9.30 -11.48 -6.18
CA MET A 129 8.77 -12.65 -5.48
C MET A 129 9.88 -13.59 -4.99
N PRO A 130 10.85 -13.10 -4.19
CA PRO A 130 11.87 -13.97 -3.60
C PRO A 130 11.24 -14.94 -2.59
N LYS A 131 12.00 -15.98 -2.21
CA LYS A 131 11.49 -17.06 -1.34
C LYS A 131 10.85 -16.55 -0.04
N LYS A 132 11.36 -15.45 0.53
CA LYS A 132 10.80 -14.80 1.72
C LYS A 132 9.36 -14.29 1.47
N ILE A 133 9.13 -13.59 0.36
CA ILE A 133 7.79 -13.10 -0.02
C ILE A 133 6.85 -14.24 -0.40
N GLN A 134 7.35 -15.28 -1.09
CA GLN A 134 6.54 -16.47 -1.37
C GLN A 134 6.07 -17.15 -0.09
N ASN A 135 6.95 -17.28 0.90
CA ASN A 135 6.61 -17.86 2.20
C ASN A 135 5.62 -16.99 2.97
N PHE A 136 5.81 -15.67 2.95
CA PHE A 136 4.88 -14.72 3.56
C PHE A 136 3.49 -14.81 2.89
N ALA A 137 3.43 -14.80 1.55
CA ALA A 137 2.20 -14.92 0.78
C ALA A 137 1.43 -16.21 1.08
N LYS A 138 2.13 -17.35 1.21
CA LYS A 138 1.51 -18.63 1.62
C LYS A 138 0.86 -18.57 3.00
N SER A 139 1.40 -17.76 3.91
CA SER A 139 0.82 -17.57 5.24
C SER A 139 -0.29 -16.51 5.31
N ALA A 140 -0.22 -15.50 4.44
CA ALA A 140 -1.18 -14.39 4.43
C ALA A 140 -2.42 -14.65 3.55
N LEU A 141 -2.33 -15.55 2.57
CA LEU A 141 -3.35 -15.82 1.56
C LEU A 141 -3.92 -17.23 1.68
N VAL A 142 -5.20 -17.39 1.33
CA VAL A 142 -5.88 -18.69 1.26
C VAL A 142 -6.18 -19.01 -0.20
N LYS A 143 -5.54 -20.05 -0.75
CA LYS A 143 -5.67 -20.52 -2.15
C LYS A 143 -5.68 -19.35 -3.18
N PRO A 144 -4.62 -18.54 -3.23
CA PRO A 144 -4.61 -17.36 -4.09
C PRO A 144 -4.56 -17.71 -5.58
N ILE A 145 -5.15 -16.84 -6.39
CA ILE A 145 -4.93 -16.81 -7.84
C ILE A 145 -3.74 -15.89 -8.11
N THR A 146 -2.71 -16.40 -8.77
CA THR A 146 -1.53 -15.61 -9.15
C THR A 146 -1.74 -14.97 -10.52
N ILE A 147 -1.59 -13.65 -10.60
CA ILE A 147 -1.62 -12.89 -11.84
C ILE A 147 -0.24 -12.26 -12.00
N ASN A 148 0.50 -12.68 -13.04
CA ASN A 148 1.79 -12.10 -13.39
C ASN A 148 1.66 -11.30 -14.67
N VAL A 149 2.07 -10.03 -14.62
CA VAL A 149 2.17 -9.15 -15.79
C VAL A 149 3.65 -9.00 -16.11
N GLY A 150 4.07 -9.49 -17.29
CA GLY A 150 5.49 -9.50 -17.68
C GLY A 150 6.32 -10.60 -17.00
N ARG A 151 7.65 -10.46 -17.03
CA ARG A 151 8.59 -11.34 -16.32
C ARG A 151 8.90 -10.75 -14.94
N ALA A 152 8.50 -11.44 -13.88
CA ALA A 152 8.81 -11.04 -12.50
C ALA A 152 10.33 -10.86 -12.31
N GLY A 153 10.75 -9.67 -11.84
CA GLY A 153 12.15 -9.34 -11.59
C GLY A 153 13.01 -9.01 -12.83
N ALA A 154 12.43 -8.92 -14.03
CA ALA A 154 13.14 -8.43 -15.22
C ALA A 154 12.85 -6.94 -15.46
N ALA A 155 13.86 -6.18 -15.89
CA ALA A 155 13.63 -4.85 -16.43
C ALA A 155 12.68 -4.93 -17.64
N SER A 156 11.86 -3.89 -17.85
CA SER A 156 10.99 -3.84 -19.02
C SER A 156 11.82 -3.94 -20.30
N LEU A 157 11.40 -4.81 -21.22
CA LEU A 157 12.02 -4.93 -22.55
C LEU A 157 11.87 -3.62 -23.36
N ASP A 158 10.93 -2.76 -22.98
CA ASP A 158 10.70 -1.46 -23.60
C ASP A 158 11.68 -0.38 -23.14
N VAL A 159 12.50 -0.67 -22.12
CA VAL A 159 13.52 0.28 -21.61
C VAL A 159 14.87 -0.08 -22.21
N ASN A 160 15.36 0.75 -23.13
CA ASN A 160 16.73 0.64 -23.64
C ASN A 160 17.72 1.18 -22.60
N GLN A 161 18.55 0.29 -22.05
CA GLN A 161 19.56 0.64 -21.05
C GLN A 161 20.94 0.68 -21.70
N GLN A 162 21.63 1.82 -21.62
CA GLN A 162 23.00 2.00 -22.10
C GLN A 162 23.92 2.35 -20.93
N ILE A 163 25.10 1.71 -20.88
CA ILE A 163 26.10 1.94 -19.83
C ILE A 163 27.35 2.53 -20.49
N GLU A 164 27.78 3.71 -20.03
CA GLU A 164 29.00 4.37 -20.51
C GLU A 164 29.97 4.52 -19.33
N TYR A 165 31.13 3.85 -19.42
CA TYR A 165 32.15 3.92 -18.39
C TYR A 165 32.90 5.24 -18.47
N CYS A 166 32.95 6.00 -17.38
CA CYS A 166 33.71 7.23 -17.29
C CYS A 166 34.43 7.35 -15.94
N MET A 167 35.58 8.04 -15.96
CA MET A 167 36.26 8.43 -14.72
C MET A 167 35.40 9.45 -13.96
N PRO A 168 35.44 9.49 -12.61
CA PRO A 168 34.63 10.41 -11.82
C PRO A 168 34.72 11.87 -12.28
N GLU A 169 35.92 12.31 -12.68
CA GLU A 169 36.23 13.66 -13.12
C GLU A 169 35.61 13.98 -14.50
N ALA A 170 35.36 12.95 -15.31
CA ALA A 170 34.82 13.07 -16.66
C ALA A 170 33.29 12.92 -16.73
N ARG A 171 32.60 12.71 -15.60
CA ARG A 171 31.13 12.48 -15.60
C ARG A 171 30.35 13.63 -16.21
N VAL A 172 30.71 14.88 -15.90
CA VAL A 172 29.99 16.06 -16.43
C VAL A 172 30.13 16.14 -17.94
N MET A 173 31.34 15.94 -18.46
CA MET A 173 31.60 15.94 -19.90
C MET A 173 30.90 14.78 -20.63
N SER A 174 30.90 13.60 -20.01
CA SER A 174 30.21 12.42 -20.54
C SER A 174 28.70 12.64 -20.58
N LEU A 175 28.13 13.24 -19.52
CA LEU A 175 26.71 13.60 -19.46
C LEU A 175 26.33 14.63 -20.53
N LEU A 176 27.15 15.67 -20.73
CA LEU A 176 26.91 16.67 -21.78
C LEU A 176 26.93 16.03 -23.18
N THR A 177 27.86 15.10 -23.40
CA THR A 177 27.95 14.35 -24.66
C THR A 177 26.73 13.44 -24.84
N ALA A 178 26.27 12.78 -23.78
CA ALA A 178 25.08 11.95 -23.81
C ALA A 178 23.82 12.78 -24.13
N LEU A 179 23.65 13.95 -23.50
CA LEU A 179 22.55 14.87 -23.75
C LEU A 179 22.51 15.40 -25.19
N GLN A 180 23.66 15.52 -25.86
CA GLN A 180 23.70 15.88 -27.28
C GLN A 180 23.25 14.73 -28.20
N ARG A 181 23.36 13.47 -27.75
CA ARG A 181 22.96 12.28 -28.52
C ARG A 181 21.49 11.94 -28.34
N THR A 182 20.88 12.30 -27.22
CA THR A 182 19.45 12.12 -26.97
C THR A 182 18.65 13.30 -27.51
N PRO A 183 17.69 13.08 -28.44
CA PRO A 183 16.78 14.16 -28.83
C PRO A 183 15.97 14.64 -27.62
N PRO A 184 15.58 15.93 -27.58
CA PRO A 184 14.70 16.44 -26.52
C PRO A 184 13.37 15.68 -26.52
N PRO A 185 12.73 15.53 -25.34
CA PRO A 185 11.48 14.81 -25.18
C PRO A 185 10.31 15.46 -25.93
#